data_AF-K1SWI4-F1
#
_entry.id   AF-K1SWI4-F1
#
_cell.length_a   1.000
_cell.length_b   1.000
_cell.length_c   1.000
_cell.angle_alpha   90.00
_cell.angle_beta   90.00
_cell.angle_gamma   90.00
#
_symmetry.space_group_name_H-M   'P 1'
#
loop_
_entity.id
_entity.type
_entity.pdbx_description
1 polymer ?
#
loop_
_entity_poly.entity_id
_entity_poly.type
_entity_poly.pdbx_seq_one_letter_code
_entity_poly.pdbx_strand_id
1 'polypeptide(L)'
;MDTSLHTRSNYDKFPATETEGRIWRGWEEIGAEISRRTDIERPLVVFDTYHGVHDAELTGELARMWPDAELIRTEELFRDERQIRSMTQPYVTDDELFGYLSPLGLADFFDPERIEEARARILRRERRTIVYGCGAGYVAPNADLTLYADMARWEIQQRFR
;
A
#
# COMPACT_ATOMS: atom_id res chain seq x y z
N MET A 1 4.85 54.38 20.93
CA MET A 1 5.50 53.13 21.39
C MET A 1 5.02 52.06 20.43
N ASP A 2 5.90 51.64 19.53
CA ASP A 2 5.64 50.63 18.52
C ASP A 2 6.06 49.28 19.08
N THR A 3 5.09 48.39 19.28
CA THR A 3 5.30 47.06 19.88
C THR A 3 4.85 45.99 18.89
N SER A 4 5.40 46.03 17.66
CA SER A 4 5.29 44.89 16.75
C SER A 4 6.29 43.80 17.18
N LEU A 5 5.80 42.82 17.93
CA LEU A 5 6.52 41.56 18.17
C LEU A 5 6.52 40.74 16.86
N HIS A 6 7.43 41.06 15.95
CA HIS A 6 7.77 40.16 14.83
C HIS A 6 8.64 39.02 15.36
N THR A 7 8.01 38.00 15.96
CA THR A 7 8.69 36.75 16.27
C THR A 7 8.94 35.99 14.97
N ARG A 8 10.21 35.77 14.62
CA ARG A 8 10.57 34.82 13.55
C ARG A 8 10.02 33.45 13.95
N SER A 9 9.24 32.83 13.05
CA SER A 9 8.73 31.48 13.26
C SER A 9 9.90 30.50 13.41
N ASN A 10 9.89 29.69 14.47
CA ASN A 10 10.84 28.60 14.69
C ASN A 10 10.43 27.30 13.97
N TYR A 11 9.48 27.40 13.03
CA TYR A 11 9.01 26.26 12.25
C TYR A 11 9.98 25.96 11.11
N ASP A 12 10.62 24.80 11.18
CA ASP A 12 11.36 24.26 10.05
C ASP A 12 10.38 23.80 8.97
N LYS A 13 10.53 24.35 7.76
CA LYS A 13 9.70 24.00 6.61
C LYS A 13 10.16 22.73 5.89
N PHE A 14 11.35 22.24 6.22
CA PHE A 14 11.97 21.08 5.60
C PHE A 14 12.55 20.14 6.66
N PRO A 15 11.74 19.71 7.65
CA PRO A 15 12.22 18.79 8.67
C PRO A 15 12.67 17.49 8.00
N ALA A 16 13.87 17.04 8.33
CA ALA A 16 14.44 15.81 7.82
C ALA A 16 15.15 15.05 8.94
N THR A 17 15.14 13.72 8.84
CA THR A 17 15.85 12.83 9.77
C THR A 17 16.91 12.08 8.97
N GLU A 18 18.17 12.21 9.38
CA GLU A 18 19.25 11.41 8.79
C GLU A 18 19.05 9.93 9.12
N THR A 19 19.28 9.07 8.14
CA THR A 19 19.14 7.63 8.29
C THR A 19 20.23 6.92 7.49
N GLU A 20 20.69 5.79 8.01
CA GLU A 20 21.65 4.93 7.32
C GLU A 20 20.90 3.98 6.39
N GLY A 21 21.45 3.75 5.20
CA GLY A 21 20.85 2.85 4.23
C GLY A 21 21.41 3.01 2.83
N ARG A 22 20.84 2.26 1.89
CA ARG A 22 21.11 2.44 0.46
C ARG A 22 19.83 2.92 -0.22
N ILE A 23 20.01 3.81 -1.18
CA ILE A 23 18.94 4.29 -2.05
C ILE A 23 19.16 3.64 -3.41
N TRP A 24 18.19 2.84 -3.84
CA TRP A 24 18.11 2.34 -5.21
C TRP A 24 17.23 3.29 -6.02
N ARG A 25 17.63 3.59 -7.25
CA ARG A 25 16.93 4.53 -8.12
C ARG A 25 16.54 3.87 -9.44
N GLY A 26 15.26 4.00 -9.77
CA GLY A 26 14.70 3.44 -11.00
C GLY A 26 14.41 1.94 -10.92
N TRP A 27 13.56 1.48 -11.83
CA TRP A 27 13.02 0.12 -11.82
C TRP A 27 14.08 -0.96 -12.01
N GLU A 28 15.16 -0.68 -12.75
CA GLU A 28 16.25 -1.62 -12.95
C GLU A 28 16.99 -1.96 -11.63
N GLU A 29 17.42 -0.94 -10.88
CA GLU A 29 18.12 -1.15 -9.61
C GLU A 29 17.21 -1.75 -8.54
N ILE A 30 15.96 -1.28 -8.48
CA ILE A 30 14.95 -1.80 -7.54
C ILE A 30 14.66 -3.27 -7.84
N GLY A 31 14.41 -3.62 -9.10
CA GLY A 31 14.13 -4.98 -9.53
C GLY A 31 15.31 -5.93 -9.29
N ALA A 32 16.54 -5.46 -9.50
CA ALA A 32 17.75 -6.22 -9.21
C ALA A 32 17.89 -6.52 -7.70
N GLU A 33 17.66 -5.54 -6.83
CA GLU A 33 17.73 -5.75 -5.38
C GLU A 33 16.62 -6.67 -4.88
N ILE A 34 15.40 -6.53 -5.40
CA ILE A 34 14.28 -7.43 -5.05
C ILE A 34 14.60 -8.85 -5.48
N SER A 35 15.10 -9.06 -6.70
CA SER A 35 15.48 -10.37 -7.21
C SER A 35 16.59 -10.99 -6.35
N ARG A 36 17.61 -10.20 -5.97
CA ARG A 36 18.70 -10.64 -5.10
C ARG A 36 18.21 -11.06 -3.71
N ARG A 37 17.24 -10.35 -3.13
CA ARG A 37 16.65 -10.71 -1.81
C ARG A 37 15.70 -11.89 -1.87
N THR A 38 15.18 -12.19 -3.05
CA THR A 38 14.18 -13.23 -3.30
C THR A 38 14.71 -14.30 -4.25
N ASP A 39 16.01 -14.58 -4.16
CA ASP A 39 16.72 -15.60 -4.95
C ASP A 39 16.44 -17.01 -4.42
N ILE A 40 15.17 -17.39 -4.55
CA ILE A 40 14.61 -18.69 -4.21
C ILE A 40 13.64 -19.11 -5.32
N GLU A 41 13.30 -20.39 -5.38
CA GLU A 41 12.53 -20.95 -6.51
C GLU A 41 11.13 -20.33 -6.69
N ARG A 42 10.42 -20.07 -5.59
CA ARG A 42 9.02 -19.58 -5.61
C ARG A 42 8.79 -18.50 -4.56
N PRO A 43 9.35 -17.29 -4.74
CA PRO A 43 9.25 -16.25 -3.74
C PRO A 43 7.84 -15.68 -3.66
N LEU A 44 7.40 -15.42 -2.43
CA LEU A 44 6.20 -14.66 -2.11
C LEU A 44 6.63 -13.24 -1.76
N VAL A 45 6.23 -12.27 -2.59
CA VAL A 45 6.60 -10.86 -2.42
C VAL A 45 5.34 -10.04 -2.21
N VAL A 46 5.35 -9.21 -1.17
CA VAL A 46 4.27 -8.27 -0.87
C VAL A 46 4.67 -6.87 -1.30
N PHE A 47 3.77 -6.21 -2.02
CA PHE A 47 3.78 -4.76 -2.24
C PHE A 47 2.53 -4.19 -1.57
N ASP A 48 2.67 -3.81 -0.30
CA ASP A 48 1.61 -3.14 0.44
C ASP A 48 1.62 -1.67 0.06
N THR A 49 0.49 -1.17 -0.44
CA THR A 49 0.43 0.16 -1.02
C THR A 49 -0.35 1.11 -0.13
N TYR A 50 0.18 2.31 0.02
CA TYR A 50 -0.66 3.43 0.47
C TYR A 50 -1.73 3.74 -0.58
N HIS A 51 -2.79 4.43 -0.15
CA HIS A 51 -3.84 4.85 -1.08
C HIS A 51 -3.30 5.93 -2.02
N GLY A 52 -3.71 5.88 -3.29
CA GLY A 52 -3.38 6.93 -4.28
C GLY A 52 -1.99 6.81 -4.92
N VAL A 53 -1.27 5.70 -4.71
CA VAL A 53 -0.07 5.38 -5.50
C VAL A 53 -0.42 5.22 -6.98
N HIS A 54 0.60 5.22 -7.86
CA HIS A 54 0.36 5.02 -9.29
C HIS A 54 0.22 3.54 -9.65
N ASP A 55 -0.96 2.96 -9.42
CA ASP A 55 -1.18 1.52 -9.60
C ASP A 55 -0.81 1.00 -10.99
N ALA A 56 -1.18 1.73 -12.05
CA ALA A 56 -0.87 1.33 -13.42
C ALA A 56 0.65 1.29 -13.71
N GLU A 57 1.43 2.22 -13.14
CA GLU A 57 2.89 2.22 -13.30
C GLU A 57 3.51 1.06 -12.52
N LEU A 58 3.16 0.94 -11.23
CA LEU A 58 3.65 -0.14 -10.36
C LEU A 58 3.36 -1.51 -10.98
N THR A 59 2.08 -1.80 -11.25
CA THR A 59 1.70 -3.12 -11.78
C THR A 59 2.25 -3.37 -13.19
N GLY A 60 2.40 -2.34 -14.03
CA GLY A 60 3.05 -2.44 -15.33
C GLY A 60 4.53 -2.82 -15.22
N GLU A 61 5.26 -2.20 -14.29
CA GLU A 61 6.68 -2.48 -14.08
C GLU A 61 6.91 -3.84 -13.41
N LEU A 62 6.04 -4.24 -12.48
CA LEU A 62 6.04 -5.60 -11.91
C LEU A 62 5.84 -6.66 -13.00
N ALA A 63 4.88 -6.44 -13.91
CA ALA A 63 4.64 -7.34 -15.04
C ALA A 63 5.82 -7.36 -16.03
N ARG A 64 6.49 -6.23 -16.24
CA ARG A 64 7.70 -6.16 -17.09
C ARG A 64 8.88 -6.92 -16.46
N MET A 65 9.09 -6.78 -15.15
CA MET A 65 10.20 -7.42 -14.42
C MET A 65 9.98 -8.92 -14.23
N TRP A 66 8.74 -9.33 -13.97
CA TRP A 66 8.38 -10.73 -13.70
C TRP A 66 7.11 -11.13 -14.47
N PRO A 67 7.19 -11.30 -15.80
CA PRO A 67 6.03 -11.58 -16.65
C PRO A 67 5.32 -12.90 -16.31
N ASP A 68 6.06 -13.88 -15.78
CA ASP A 68 5.52 -15.17 -15.39
C ASP A 68 5.04 -15.21 -13.94
N ALA A 69 5.14 -14.11 -13.18
CA ALA A 69 4.67 -14.08 -11.80
C ALA A 69 3.14 -14.15 -11.72
N GLU A 70 2.64 -14.82 -10.69
CA GLU A 70 1.24 -14.70 -10.31
C GLU A 70 1.03 -13.38 -9.56
N LEU A 71 0.07 -12.57 -10.00
CA LEU A 71 -0.31 -11.32 -9.32
C LEU A 71 -1.66 -11.52 -8.64
N ILE A 72 -1.69 -11.36 -7.32
CA ILE A 72 -2.90 -11.35 -6.49
C ILE A 72 -3.14 -9.91 -6.06
N ARG A 73 -4.23 -9.30 -6.54
CA ARG A 73 -4.58 -7.91 -6.24
C ARG A 73 -5.52 -7.87 -5.05
N THR A 74 -5.19 -7.11 -4.02
CA THR A 74 -6.04 -7.05 -2.80
C THR A 74 -7.39 -6.42 -3.07
N GLU A 75 -7.51 -5.59 -4.10
CA GLU A 75 -8.78 -5.01 -4.54
C GLU A 75 -9.85 -6.08 -4.86
N GLU A 76 -9.43 -7.23 -5.39
CA GLU A 76 -10.31 -8.34 -5.73
C GLU A 76 -10.80 -9.08 -4.48
N LEU A 77 -10.07 -8.95 -3.37
CA LEU A 77 -10.32 -9.64 -2.11
C LEU A 77 -11.23 -8.85 -1.17
N PHE A 78 -11.46 -7.56 -1.45
CA PHE A 78 -12.38 -6.75 -0.66
C PHE A 78 -13.83 -7.20 -0.85
N ARG A 79 -14.64 -6.91 0.17
CA ARG A 79 -16.10 -6.90 0.08
C ARG A 79 -16.54 -5.97 -1.05
N ASP A 80 -17.74 -6.21 -1.58
CA ASP A 80 -18.28 -5.33 -2.60
C ASP A 80 -18.55 -3.91 -2.05
N GLU A 81 -18.62 -2.92 -2.95
CA GLU A 81 -18.82 -1.52 -2.58
C GLU A 81 -20.09 -1.32 -1.73
N ARG A 82 -21.17 -2.06 -2.01
CA ARG A 82 -22.45 -1.91 -1.30
C ARG A 82 -22.32 -2.37 0.14
N GLN A 83 -21.64 -3.49 0.38
CA GLN A 83 -21.33 -4.00 1.72
C GLN A 83 -20.46 -3.00 2.48
N ILE A 84 -19.38 -2.51 1.86
CA ILE A 84 -18.47 -1.54 2.47
C ILE A 84 -19.21 -0.25 2.83
N ARG A 85 -20.04 0.27 1.92
CA ARG A 85 -20.87 1.45 2.18
C ARG A 85 -21.83 1.21 3.34
N SER A 86 -22.50 0.06 3.39
CA SER A 86 -23.39 -0.28 4.50
C SER A 86 -22.66 -0.39 5.85
N MET A 87 -21.42 -0.89 5.86
CA MET A 87 -20.60 -1.00 7.07
C MET A 87 -20.12 0.37 7.56
N THR A 88 -19.82 1.28 6.64
CA THR A 88 -19.23 2.59 6.95
C THR A 88 -20.28 3.69 7.19
N GLN A 89 -21.49 3.56 6.63
CA GLN A 89 -22.58 4.54 6.74
C GLN A 89 -22.87 5.00 8.19
N PRO A 90 -22.90 4.12 9.20
CA PRO A 90 -23.16 4.55 10.57
C PRO A 90 -22.08 5.49 11.15
N TYR A 91 -20.90 5.52 10.54
CA TYR A 91 -19.74 6.27 11.03
C TYR A 91 -19.41 7.51 10.20
N VAL A 92 -19.57 7.44 8.87
CA VAL A 92 -19.37 8.61 7.98
C VAL A 92 -20.57 9.56 8.06
N THR A 93 -21.77 9.04 8.37
CA THR A 93 -23.04 9.79 8.42
C THR A 93 -23.34 10.53 7.10
N ASP A 94 -24.44 11.28 7.05
CA ASP A 94 -24.79 12.13 5.90
C ASP A 94 -24.13 13.52 5.99
N ASP A 95 -23.42 13.82 7.09
CA ASP A 95 -22.63 15.03 7.27
C ASP A 95 -21.18 14.80 6.81
N GLU A 96 -20.75 15.52 5.77
CA GLU A 96 -19.42 15.36 5.16
C GLU A 96 -18.26 15.81 6.08
N LEU A 97 -18.56 16.61 7.12
CA LEU A 97 -17.57 17.17 8.03
C LEU A 97 -17.51 16.41 9.36
N PHE A 98 -18.62 15.82 9.79
CA PHE A 98 -18.75 15.21 11.11
C PHE A 98 -19.17 13.74 11.04
N GLY A 99 -18.26 12.86 11.47
CA GLY A 99 -18.51 11.43 11.64
C GLY A 99 -18.16 10.93 13.04
N TYR A 100 -18.30 9.62 13.25
CA TYR A 100 -17.92 8.91 14.46
C TYR A 100 -16.64 8.11 14.24
N LEU A 101 -15.87 7.90 15.32
CA LEU A 101 -14.76 6.94 15.29
C LEU A 101 -15.32 5.55 15.01
N SER A 102 -14.92 4.97 13.89
CA SER A 102 -15.32 3.61 13.54
C SER A 102 -14.51 2.58 14.34
N PRO A 103 -15.13 1.50 14.84
CA PRO A 103 -14.42 0.36 15.37
C PRO A 103 -13.90 -0.58 14.27
N LEU A 104 -14.20 -0.30 12.99
CA LEU A 104 -13.79 -1.14 11.86
C LEU A 104 -12.26 -1.11 11.70
N GLY A 105 -11.68 -2.29 11.55
CA GLY A 105 -10.28 -2.48 11.15
C GLY A 105 -10.18 -2.89 9.68
N LEU A 106 -8.94 -2.91 9.17
CA LEU A 106 -8.65 -3.31 7.79
C LEU A 106 -9.22 -4.69 7.42
N ALA A 107 -9.16 -5.64 8.36
CA ALA A 107 -9.68 -6.99 8.20
C ALA A 107 -11.18 -7.03 7.85
N ASP A 108 -11.96 -6.09 8.37
CA ASP A 108 -13.41 -6.08 8.20
C ASP A 108 -13.81 -5.82 6.74
N PHE A 109 -12.99 -5.07 6.01
CA PHE A 109 -13.23 -4.71 4.60
C PHE A 109 -12.95 -5.87 3.64
N PHE A 110 -12.23 -6.89 4.07
CA PHE A 110 -11.97 -8.07 3.25
C PHE A 110 -13.16 -9.03 3.27
N ASP A 111 -13.42 -9.66 2.12
CA ASP A 111 -14.29 -10.80 2.04
C ASP A 111 -13.57 -12.04 2.58
N PRO A 112 -14.07 -12.69 3.64
CA PRO A 112 -13.38 -13.79 4.30
C PRO A 112 -13.20 -15.00 3.39
N GLU A 113 -14.15 -15.29 2.48
CA GLU A 113 -14.03 -16.42 1.57
C GLU A 113 -12.93 -16.16 0.54
N ARG A 114 -12.89 -14.95 -0.03
CA ARG A 114 -11.84 -14.56 -1.00
C ARG A 114 -10.45 -14.54 -0.38
N ILE A 115 -10.33 -14.13 0.89
CA ILE A 115 -9.05 -14.16 1.61
C ILE A 115 -8.57 -15.60 1.82
N GLU A 116 -9.45 -16.50 2.25
CA GLU A 116 -9.08 -17.89 2.46
C GLU A 116 -8.68 -18.58 1.14
N GLU A 117 -9.39 -18.29 0.05
CA GLU A 117 -9.01 -18.75 -1.29
C GLU A 117 -7.64 -18.21 -1.73
N ALA A 118 -7.40 -16.92 -1.54
CA ALA A 118 -6.11 -16.30 -1.88
C ALA A 118 -4.96 -16.89 -1.05
N ARG A 119 -5.16 -17.11 0.26
CA ARG A 119 -4.17 -17.75 1.14
C ARG A 119 -3.91 -19.19 0.74
N ALA A 120 -4.94 -19.95 0.36
CA ALA A 120 -4.78 -21.31 -0.15
C ALA A 120 -3.96 -21.34 -1.45
N ARG A 121 -4.18 -20.39 -2.37
CA ARG A 121 -3.37 -20.23 -3.60
C ARG A 121 -1.91 -19.94 -3.27
N ILE A 122 -1.65 -18.99 -2.37
CA ILE A 122 -0.30 -18.61 -1.92
C ILE A 122 0.47 -19.81 -1.32
N LEU A 123 -0.20 -20.64 -0.53
CA LEU A 123 0.40 -21.85 0.06
C LEU A 123 0.78 -22.90 -0.99
N ARG A 124 0.01 -22.98 -2.08
CA ARG A 124 0.20 -23.96 -3.17
C ARG A 124 1.00 -23.40 -4.35
N ARG A 125 1.57 -22.20 -4.23
CA ARG A 125 2.28 -21.53 -5.33
C ARG A 125 3.41 -22.39 -5.91
N GLU A 126 3.53 -22.32 -7.22
CA GLU A 126 4.54 -23.05 -8.02
C GLU A 126 5.56 -22.09 -8.67
N ARG A 127 5.33 -20.78 -8.56
CA ARG A 127 6.13 -19.72 -9.17
C ARG A 127 6.17 -18.49 -8.27
N ARG A 128 6.94 -17.46 -8.66
CA ARG A 128 6.92 -16.14 -8.01
C ARG A 128 5.48 -15.66 -7.88
N THR A 129 5.06 -15.35 -6.67
CA THR A 129 3.74 -14.83 -6.36
C THR A 129 3.88 -13.45 -5.74
N ILE A 130 3.16 -12.49 -6.29
CA ILE A 130 3.15 -11.11 -5.85
C ILE A 130 1.77 -10.80 -5.30
N VAL A 131 1.70 -10.36 -4.05
CA VAL A 131 0.47 -9.80 -3.46
C VAL A 131 0.60 -8.29 -3.48
N TYR A 132 -0.31 -7.63 -4.18
CA TYR A 132 -0.23 -6.20 -4.48
C TYR A 132 -1.48 -5.47 -4.02
N GLY A 133 -1.29 -4.33 -3.37
CA GLY A 133 -2.35 -3.38 -3.05
C GLY A 133 -2.45 -3.08 -1.55
N CYS A 134 -3.45 -2.28 -1.19
CA CYS A 134 -3.67 -1.90 0.21
C CYS A 134 -3.97 -3.14 1.05
N GLY A 135 -3.22 -3.32 2.13
CA GLY A 135 -3.41 -4.46 3.03
C GLY A 135 -2.81 -5.76 2.52
N ALA A 136 -1.94 -5.73 1.52
CA ALA A 136 -1.28 -6.93 1.00
C ALA A 136 -0.49 -7.68 2.09
N GLY A 137 0.10 -6.97 3.06
CA GLY A 137 0.76 -7.59 4.22
C GLY A 137 -0.21 -8.32 5.15
N TYR A 138 -1.48 -7.92 5.21
CA TYR A 138 -2.52 -8.64 5.96
C TYR A 138 -2.93 -9.94 5.27
N VAL A 139 -2.97 -9.93 3.93
CA VAL A 139 -3.28 -11.13 3.12
C VAL A 139 -2.16 -12.15 3.23
N ALA A 140 -0.90 -11.70 3.13
CA ALA A 140 0.30 -12.53 3.12
C ALA A 140 1.32 -12.13 4.20
N PRO A 141 1.05 -12.41 5.49
CA PRO A 141 1.90 -11.97 6.60
C PRO A 141 3.28 -12.64 6.65
N ASN A 142 3.43 -13.79 5.99
CA ASN A 142 4.67 -14.59 5.97
C ASN A 142 5.39 -14.49 4.61
N ALA A 143 5.37 -13.32 3.98
CA ALA A 143 6.08 -13.09 2.72
C ALA A 143 7.60 -13.17 2.90
N ASP A 144 8.30 -13.61 1.85
CA ASP A 144 9.76 -13.66 1.82
C ASP A 144 10.36 -12.24 1.75
N LEU A 145 9.62 -11.29 1.18
CA LEU A 145 9.93 -9.87 1.19
C LEU A 145 8.64 -9.04 1.20
N THR A 146 8.59 -8.05 2.09
CA THR A 146 7.51 -7.06 2.15
C THR A 146 8.06 -5.68 1.80
N LEU A 147 7.48 -5.07 0.78
CA LEU A 147 7.74 -3.69 0.38
C LEU A 147 6.51 -2.84 0.69
N TYR A 148 6.75 -1.63 1.16
CA TYR A 148 5.72 -0.60 1.30
C TYR A 148 5.89 0.42 0.17
N ALA A 149 4.90 0.52 -0.70
CA ALA A 149 4.87 1.50 -1.77
C ALA A 149 4.03 2.70 -1.33
N ASP A 150 4.65 3.87 -1.33
CA ASP A 150 4.02 5.13 -0.97
C ASP A 150 4.41 6.21 -1.98
N MET A 151 3.68 7.31 -1.92
CA MET A 151 3.91 8.48 -2.72
C MET A 151 3.82 9.71 -1.83
N ALA A 152 4.61 10.74 -2.14
CA ALA A 152 4.54 11.99 -1.41
C ALA A 152 3.09 12.52 -1.38
N ARG A 153 2.60 12.90 -0.19
CA ARG A 153 1.22 13.39 0.00
C ARG A 153 0.79 14.44 -1.02
N TRP A 154 1.71 15.32 -1.43
CA TRP A 154 1.44 16.34 -2.45
C TRP A 154 1.03 15.74 -3.79
N GLU A 155 1.71 14.70 -4.25
CA GLU A 155 1.41 14.01 -5.50
C GLU A 155 0.04 13.33 -5.43
N ILE A 156 -0.27 12.68 -4.30
CA ILE A 156 -1.60 12.08 -4.05
C ILE A 156 -2.69 13.15 -4.11
N GLN A 157 -2.47 14.31 -3.48
CA GLN A 157 -3.42 15.42 -3.49
C GLN A 157 -3.66 16.00 -4.89
N GLN A 158 -2.64 16.04 -5.76
CA GLN A 158 -2.83 16.51 -7.14
C GLN A 158 -3.69 15.55 -7.97
N ARG A 159 -3.70 14.24 -7.62
CA ARG A 159 -4.47 13.22 -8.35
C ARG A 159 -5.97 13.19 -8.02
N PHE A 160 -6.36 13.74 -6.87
CA PHE A 160 -7.77 13.86 -6.46
C PHE A 160 -8.45 15.17 -6.89
N ARG A 161 -7.77 15.98 -7.73
CA ARG A 161 -8.30 17.25 -8.26
C ARG A 161 -9.02 17.05 -9.58
#